data_AF-A0A9P6QEF8-F1
#
_entry.id   AF-A0A9P6QEF8-F1
#
_cell.length_a   1.000
_cell.length_b   1.000
_cell.length_c   1.000
_cell.angle_alpha   90.00
_cell.angle_beta   90.00
_cell.angle_gamma   90.00
#
_symmetry.space_group_name_H-M   'P 1'
#
loop_
_entity.id
_entity.type
_entity.pdbx_description
1 polymer ?
#
loop_
_entity_poly.entity_id
_entity_poly.type
_entity_poly.pdbx_seq_one_letter_code
_entity_poly.pdbx_strand_id
1 'polypeptide(L)' 'YGLELESLKSVVTVDSFKEPSQREDAKKAVKKLFEERYNSGKNKWFFTKLRF' A
#
# COMPACT_ATOMS: atom_id res chain seq x y z
N TYR A 1 16.46 2.77 3.95
CA TYR A 1 15.25 2.52 3.14
C TYR A 1 14.05 2.42 4.06
N GLY A 2 13.05 3.28 3.89
CA GLY A 2 11.84 3.29 4.71
C GLY A 2 10.66 3.74 3.87
N LEU A 3 9.60 2.94 3.81
CA LEU A 3 8.30 3.38 3.33
C LEU A 3 7.59 3.99 4.54
N GLU A 4 7.30 5.29 4.51
CA GLU A 4 6.41 5.88 5.53
C GLU A 4 5.03 5.27 5.37
N LEU A 5 4.62 4.54 6.40
CA LEU A 5 3.46 3.66 6.45
C LEU A 5 2.27 4.26 7.23
N GLU A 6 2.34 5.51 7.70
CA GLU A 6 1.27 6.11 8.52
C GLU A 6 -0.10 6.02 7.86
N SER A 7 -0.17 6.29 6.56
CA SER A 7 -1.40 6.23 5.77
C SER A 7 -1.83 4.80 5.38
N LEU A 8 -0.95 3.80 5.53
CA LEU A 8 -1.27 2.39 5.29
C LEU A 8 -1.71 1.66 6.56
N LYS A 9 -1.24 2.10 7.74
CA LYS A 9 -1.64 1.54 9.05
C LYS A 9 -3.14 1.72 9.35
N SER A 10 -3.76 2.78 8.83
CA SER A 10 -5.20 3.01 9.00
C SER A 10 -6.05 2.18 8.03
N VAL A 11 -5.49 1.78 6.89
CA VAL A 11 -6.19 1.02 5.83
C VAL A 11 -6.08 -0.48 6.05
N VAL A 12 -4.93 -0.95 6.55
CA VAL A 12 -4.67 -2.37 6.85
C VAL A 12 -4.76 -2.57 8.36
N THR A 13 -5.97 -2.84 8.84
CA THR A 13 -6.27 -3.15 10.24
C THR A 13 -6.55 -4.64 10.41
N VAL A 14 -6.49 -5.16 11.65
CA VAL A 14 -6.76 -6.58 11.93
C VAL A 14 -8.20 -6.96 11.56
N ASP A 15 -9.12 -6.00 11.61
CA ASP A 15 -10.53 -6.20 11.26
C ASP A 15 -10.74 -6.37 9.75
N SER A 16 -9.96 -5.70 8.90
CA SER A 16 -10.07 -5.91 7.46
C SER A 16 -9.65 -7.31 7.02
N PHE A 17 -9.03 -8.12 7.90
CA PHE A 17 -8.80 -9.54 7.64
C PHE A 17 -10.00 -10.44 7.97
N LYS A 18 -11.00 -9.97 8.72
CA LYS A 18 -12.17 -10.79 9.10
C LYS A 18 -13.14 -10.98 7.95
N GLU A 19 -13.36 -9.94 7.13
CA GLU A 19 -14.32 -9.97 6.04
C GLU A 19 -13.65 -9.80 4.66
N PRO A 20 -13.98 -10.65 3.66
CA PRO A 20 -13.42 -10.55 2.31
C PRO A 20 -13.70 -9.22 1.61
N SER A 21 -14.87 -8.62 1.84
CA SER A 21 -15.27 -7.31 1.29
C SER A 21 -14.33 -6.19 1.76
N GLN A 22 -14.05 -6.15 3.07
CA GLN A 22 -13.14 -5.19 3.65
C GLN A 22 -11.70 -5.36 3.16
N ARG A 23 -11.27 -6.59 2.84
CA ARG A 23 -9.97 -6.83 2.17
C ARG A 23 -9.93 -6.22 0.78
N GLU A 24 -11.01 -6.31 0.01
CA GLU A 24 -11.06 -5.71 -1.33
C GLU A 24 -11.01 -4.18 -1.26
N ASP A 25 -11.75 -3.56 -0.35
CA ASP A 25 -11.74 -2.11 -0.18
C ASP A 25 -10.40 -1.60 0.35
N ALA A 26 -9.77 -2.34 1.28
CA ALA A 26 -8.41 -2.06 1.71
C ALA A 26 -7.41 -2.13 0.54
N LYS A 27 -7.49 -3.15 -0.32
CA LYS A 27 -6.63 -3.27 -1.51
C LYS A 27 -6.82 -2.11 -2.49
N LYS A 28 -8.05 -1.66 -2.73
CA LYS A 28 -8.33 -0.49 -3.59
C LYS A 28 -7.69 0.78 -3.02
N ALA A 29 -7.84 1.01 -1.72
CA ALA A 29 -7.25 2.16 -1.04
C ALA A 29 -5.70 2.11 -1.08
N VAL A 30 -5.10 0.95 -0.81
CA VAL A 30 -3.64 0.73 -0.91
C VAL A 30 -3.13 1.02 -2.32
N LYS A 31 -3.83 0.55 -3.36
CA LYS A 31 -3.44 0.75 -4.77
C LYS A 31 -3.38 2.23 -5.13
N LYS A 32 -4.41 3.01 -4.81
CA LYS A 32 -4.44 4.45 -5.06
C LYS A 32 -3.27 5.17 -4.39
N LEU A 33 -2.99 4.81 -3.14
CA LEU A 33 -1.87 5.37 -2.37
C LEU A 33 -0.51 5.06 -3.01
N PHE A 34 -0.32 3.83 -3.50
CA PHE A 34 0.89 3.42 -4.19
C PHE A 34 1.06 4.11 -5.54
N GLU A 35 -0.02 4.34 -6.30
CA GLU A 35 0.01 5.09 -7.55
C GLU A 35 0.43 6.56 -7.32
N GLU A 36 -0.12 7.22 -6.29
CA GLU A 36 0.27 8.58 -5.91
C GLU A 36 1.75 8.66 -5.51
N ARG A 37 2.23 7.68 -4.72
CA ARG A 37 3.63 7.58 -4.29
C ARG A 37 4.57 7.34 -5.48
N TYR A 38 4.20 6.44 -6.39
CA TYR A 38 4.95 6.16 -7.60
C TYR A 38 5.10 7.41 -8.48
N ASN A 39 4.00 8.12 -8.73
CA ASN A 39 4.00 9.36 -9.51
C ASN A 39 4.81 10.48 -8.84
N SER A 40 4.80 10.55 -7.51
CA SER A 40 5.62 11.52 -6.75
C SER A 40 7.12 11.24 -6.78
N GLY A 41 7.55 10.09 -7.34
CA GLY A 41 8.96 9.69 -7.41
C GLY A 41 9.57 9.30 -6.05
N LYS A 42 8.74 9.16 -5.00
CA LYS A 42 9.15 8.65 -3.69
C LYS A 42 9.27 7.12 -3.74
N ASN A 43 10.18 6.56 -2.95
CA ASN A 43 10.36 5.11 -2.79
C ASN A 43 10.67 4.35 -4.11
N LYS A 44 11.45 4.94 -5.03
CA LYS A 44 11.81 4.33 -6.33
C LYS A 44 12.29 2.88 -6.24
N TRP A 45 13.11 2.56 -5.22
CA TRP A 45 13.59 1.20 -4.99
C TRP A 45 12.44 0.20 -4.72
N PHE A 46 11.42 0.60 -3.96
CA PHE A 46 10.25 -0.23 -3.66
C PHE A 46 9.42 -0.54 -4.91
N PHE A 47 9.33 0.42 -5.83
CA PHE A 47 8.62 0.25 -7.10
C PHE A 47 9.48 -0.32 -8.24
N THR A 48 10.74 -0.65 -7.96
CA THR A 48 11.62 -1.31 -8.93
C THR A 48 11.51 -2.82 -8.73
N LYS A 49 11.22 -3.57 -9.80
CA LYS A 49 11.17 -5.03 -9.75
C LYS A 49 12.55 -5.58 -9.35
N LEU A 50 12.61 -6.36 -8.27
CA LEU A 50 13.81 -7.07 -7.84
C LEU A 50 14.17 -8.12 -8.92
N ARG A 51 15.42 -8.12 -9.39
CA ARG A 51 15.94 -9.14 -10.31
C ARG A 51 16.69 -10.20 -9.50
N PHE A 52 16.14 -11.40 -9.48
CA PHE A 52 16.72 -12.62 -8.90
C PHE A 52 16.41 -13.78 -9.85
#